data_AF-A0A562HZL2-F1
#
_entry.id   AF-A0A562HZL2-F1
#
_cell.length_a   1.000
_cell.length_b   1.000
_cell.length_c   1.000
_cell.angle_alpha   90.00
_cell.angle_beta   90.00
_cell.angle_gamma   90.00
#
_symmetry.space_group_name_H-M   'P 1'
#
loop_
_entity.id
_entity.type
_entity.pdbx_description
1 polymer ?
#
loop_
_entity_poly.entity_id
_entity_poly.type
_entity_poly.pdbx_seq_one_letter_code
_entity_poly.pdbx_strand_id
1 'polypeptide(L)'
;MKQPVFSAAQVADESLETVRYGVEHTRWLTALMAAIPAVLDASSPAENRMDVAKDLARLGHYLAHDCSQYLNAESERLDNALNAVQEVK
;
A
#
# COMPACT_ATOMS: atom_id res chain seq x y z
N MET A 1 -9.80 -27.30 -10.17
CA MET A 1 -8.46 -26.78 -9.78
C MET A 1 -8.26 -27.11 -8.32
N LYS A 2 -7.20 -27.84 -7.95
CA LYS A 2 -6.87 -28.08 -6.53
C LYS A 2 -6.33 -26.78 -5.96
N GLN A 3 -6.93 -26.26 -4.88
CA GLN A 3 -6.36 -25.12 -4.16
C GLN A 3 -4.95 -25.49 -3.67
N PRO A 4 -3.95 -24.62 -3.83
CA PRO A 4 -2.63 -24.84 -3.25
C PRO A 4 -2.79 -24.90 -1.72
N VAL A 5 -2.40 -26.02 -1.12
CA VAL A 5 -2.35 -26.17 0.33
C VAL A 5 -1.11 -25.40 0.79
N PHE A 6 -1.31 -24.22 1.35
CA PHE A 6 -0.25 -23.48 2.02
C PHE A 6 0.11 -24.20 3.32
N SER A 7 1.37 -24.10 3.75
CA SER A 7 1.76 -24.43 5.12
C SER A 7 1.65 -23.20 6.01
N ALA A 8 1.54 -23.39 7.33
CA ALA A 8 1.55 -22.28 8.28
C ALA A 8 2.77 -21.36 8.13
N ALA A 9 3.94 -21.92 7.80
CA ALA A 9 5.15 -21.15 7.54
C ALA A 9 5.02 -20.25 6.31
N GLN A 10 4.45 -20.78 5.21
CA GLN A 10 4.20 -19.97 4.00
C GLN A 10 3.19 -18.86 4.25
N VAL A 11 2.11 -19.11 5.01
CA VAL A 11 1.15 -18.04 5.38
C VAL A 11 1.84 -16.95 6.20
N ALA A 12 2.73 -17.31 7.11
CA ALA A 12 3.48 -16.35 7.92
C ALA A 12 4.46 -15.52 7.08
N ASP A 13 5.19 -16.14 6.16
CA ASP A 13 6.12 -15.45 5.26
C ASP A 13 5.39 -14.44 4.36
N GLU A 14 4.27 -14.86 3.75
CA GLU A 14 3.43 -14.01 2.91
C GLU A 14 2.83 -12.84 3.72
N SER A 15 2.40 -13.10 4.96
CA SER A 15 1.92 -12.03 5.86
C SER A 15 3.01 -10.99 6.14
N LEU A 16 4.25 -11.43 6.37
CA LEU A 16 5.39 -10.52 6.58
C LEU A 16 5.70 -9.71 5.33
N GLU A 17 5.59 -10.31 4.14
CA GLU A 17 5.78 -9.62 2.87
C GLU A 17 4.69 -8.54 2.64
N THR A 18 3.42 -8.87 2.85
CA THR A 18 2.30 -7.92 2.76
C THR A 18 2.48 -6.75 3.72
N VAL A 19 2.92 -7.01 4.96
CA VAL A 19 3.23 -5.93 5.92
C VAL A 19 4.39 -5.05 5.44
N ARG A 20 5.47 -5.64 4.91
CA ARG A 20 6.60 -4.89 4.36
C ARG A 20 6.18 -4.01 3.19
N TYR A 21 5.33 -4.53 2.31
CA TYR A 21 4.74 -3.77 1.20
C TYR A 21 3.96 -2.56 1.73
N GLY A 22 3.10 -2.74 2.74
CA GLY A 22 2.33 -1.66 3.35
C GLY A 22 3.20 -0.61 4.04
N VAL A 23 4.26 -1.02 4.74
CA VAL A 23 5.25 -0.10 5.36
C VAL A 23 5.95 0.73 4.29
N GLU A 24 6.34 0.12 3.18
CA GLU A 24 7.02 0.86 2.12
C GLU A 24 6.06 1.85 1.44
N HIS A 25 4.84 1.43 1.08
CA HIS A 25 3.84 2.33 0.49
C HIS A 25 3.47 3.51 1.39
N THR A 26 3.35 3.29 2.70
CA THR A 26 3.08 4.38 3.66
C THR A 26 4.24 5.38 3.76
N ARG A 27 5.49 4.95 3.57
CA ARG A 27 6.64 5.89 3.47
C ARG A 27 6.56 6.76 2.22
N TRP A 28 6.25 6.18 1.07
CA TRP A 28 6.06 6.94 -0.18
C TRP A 28 4.91 7.96 -0.06
N LEU A 29 3.78 7.54 0.52
CA LEU A 29 2.65 8.45 0.80
C LEU A 29 3.04 9.58 1.75
N THR A 30 3.82 9.28 2.79
CA THR A 30 4.33 10.31 3.72
C THR A 30 5.22 11.32 3.00
N ALA A 31 6.13 10.84 2.13
CA ALA A 31 6.99 11.71 1.33
C ALA A 31 6.18 12.60 0.37
N LEU A 32 5.16 12.06 -0.28
CA LEU A 32 4.25 12.82 -1.15
C LEU A 32 3.48 13.90 -0.37
N MET A 33 2.95 13.55 0.81
CA MET A 33 2.24 14.51 1.66
C MET A 33 3.16 15.62 2.17
N ALA A 34 4.45 15.35 2.38
CA ALA A 34 5.45 16.37 2.72
C ALA A 34 5.88 17.22 1.51
N ALA A 35 5.87 16.66 0.29
CA ALA A 35 6.22 17.38 -0.93
C ALA A 35 5.18 18.43 -1.33
N ILE A 36 3.89 18.17 -1.09
CA ILE A 36 2.79 19.11 -1.39
C ILE A 36 3.00 20.49 -0.75
N PRO A 37 3.15 20.63 0.59
CA PRO A 37 3.39 21.92 1.21
C PRO A 37 4.73 22.51 0.78
N ALA A 38 5.78 21.69 0.58
CA ALA A 38 7.08 22.18 0.11
C ALA A 38 6.99 22.87 -1.28
N VAL A 39 6.14 22.35 -2.18
CA VAL A 39 5.87 22.98 -3.48
C VAL A 39 5.10 24.29 -3.33
N LEU A 40 4.16 24.36 -2.39
CA LEU A 40 3.35 25.54 -2.14
C LEU A 40 4.16 26.67 -1.46
N ASP A 41 4.99 26.31 -0.48
CA ASP A 41 5.74 27.22 0.40
C ASP A 41 7.04 27.74 -0.21
N ALA A 42 7.50 27.17 -1.33
CA ALA A 42 8.73 27.59 -1.98
C ALA A 42 8.74 29.12 -2.20
N SER A 43 9.88 29.80 -2.08
CA SER A 43 9.93 31.26 -2.22
C SER A 43 10.08 31.74 -3.68
N SER A 44 10.35 30.84 -4.62
CA SER A 44 10.67 31.17 -6.03
C SER A 44 9.48 31.03 -6.99
N PRO A 45 9.02 32.09 -7.68
CA PRO A 45 7.81 32.03 -8.51
C PRO A 45 7.94 30.94 -9.57
N ALA A 46 7.25 29.82 -9.36
CA ALA A 46 7.11 28.78 -10.35
C ALA A 46 5.69 28.90 -10.89
N GLU A 47 5.58 29.27 -12.15
CA GLU A 47 4.34 29.09 -12.89
C GLU A 47 3.93 27.62 -12.74
N ASN A 48 2.67 27.36 -12.39
CA ASN A 48 2.07 26.02 -12.23
C ASN A 48 2.24 25.29 -10.87
N ARG A 49 2.69 25.94 -9.78
CA ARG A 49 2.74 25.29 -8.45
C ARG A 49 1.44 24.67 -7.99
N MET A 50 0.34 25.38 -8.21
CA MET A 50 -0.99 24.91 -7.83
C MET A 50 -1.34 23.63 -8.60
N ASP A 51 -0.92 23.53 -9.86
CA ASP A 51 -1.17 22.36 -10.69
C ASP A 51 -0.27 21.19 -10.28
N VAL A 52 1.02 21.45 -10.00
CA VAL A 52 1.93 20.44 -9.43
C VAL A 52 1.41 19.92 -8.08
N ALA A 53 0.94 20.80 -7.19
CA ALA A 53 0.39 20.39 -5.90
C ALA A 53 -0.89 19.55 -6.07
N LYS A 54 -1.77 19.90 -7.02
CA LYS A 54 -2.95 19.10 -7.36
C LYS A 54 -2.58 17.73 -7.92
N ASP A 55 -1.59 17.66 -8.80
CA ASP A 55 -1.16 16.40 -9.40
C ASP A 55 -0.49 15.48 -8.37
N LEU A 56 0.32 16.04 -7.46
CA LEU A 56 0.85 15.30 -6.31
C LEU A 56 -0.27 14.78 -5.39
N ALA A 57 -1.29 15.60 -5.13
CA ALA A 57 -2.44 15.18 -4.32
C ALA A 57 -3.25 14.06 -5.00
N ARG A 58 -3.46 14.14 -6.32
CA ARG A 58 -4.12 13.09 -7.11
C ARG A 58 -3.32 11.80 -7.09
N LEU A 59 -2.00 11.89 -7.30
CA LEU A 59 -1.11 10.73 -7.22
C LEU A 59 -1.14 10.10 -5.83
N GLY A 60 -1.05 10.91 -4.77
CA GLY A 60 -1.15 10.44 -3.39
C GLY A 60 -2.48 9.75 -3.11
N HIS A 61 -3.60 10.29 -3.60
CA HIS A 61 -4.91 9.66 -3.47
C HIS A 61 -4.97 8.31 -4.21
N TYR A 62 -4.49 8.26 -5.45
CA TYR A 62 -4.46 7.04 -6.25
C TYR A 62 -3.63 5.94 -5.56
N LEU A 63 -2.41 6.26 -5.12
CA LEU A 63 -1.53 5.29 -4.45
C LEU A 63 -2.09 4.83 -3.10
N ALA A 64 -2.74 5.72 -2.35
CA ALA A 64 -3.39 5.35 -1.10
C ALA A 64 -4.58 4.41 -1.33
N HIS A 65 -5.38 4.69 -2.37
CA HIS A 65 -6.49 3.83 -2.76
C HIS A 65 -6.00 2.45 -3.22
N ASP A 66 -5.02 2.42 -4.12
CA ASP A 66 -4.44 1.18 -4.66
C ASP A 66 -3.81 0.32 -3.56
N CYS A 67 -3.01 0.92 -2.68
CA CYS A 67 -2.44 0.24 -1.52
C CYS A 67 -3.53 -0.32 -0.59
N SER A 68 -4.59 0.44 -0.33
CA SER A 68 -5.71 -0.03 0.50
C SER A 68 -6.44 -1.22 -0.15
N GLN A 69 -6.65 -1.19 -1.46
CA GLN A 69 -7.29 -2.30 -2.18
C GLN A 69 -6.43 -3.56 -2.14
N TYR A 70 -5.13 -3.41 -2.42
CA TYR A 70 -4.17 -4.52 -2.36
C TYR A 70 -4.10 -5.14 -0.97
N LEU A 71 -3.91 -4.34 0.07
CA LEU A 71 -3.81 -4.83 1.45
C LEU A 71 -5.11 -5.50 1.91
N ASN A 72 -6.28 -5.01 1.49
CA ASN A 72 -7.56 -5.65 1.80
C ASN A 72 -7.68 -7.02 1.12
N ALA A 73 -7.37 -7.10 -0.18
CA ALA A 73 -7.39 -8.35 -0.93
C ALA A 73 -6.40 -9.38 -0.37
N GLU A 74 -5.19 -8.95 0.00
CA GLU A 74 -4.19 -9.82 0.63
C GLU A 74 -4.61 -10.27 2.03
N SER A 75 -5.26 -9.40 2.82
CA SER A 75 -5.82 -9.78 4.11
C SER A 75 -6.86 -10.89 3.96
N GLU A 76 -7.80 -10.75 3.02
CA GLU A 76 -8.80 -11.78 2.73
C GLU A 76 -8.16 -13.08 2.22
N ARG A 77 -7.14 -12.99 1.36
CA ARG A 77 -6.41 -14.15 0.84
C ARG A 77 -5.69 -14.91 1.97
N LEU A 78 -4.99 -14.19 2.85
CA LEU A 78 -4.23 -14.77 3.95
C LEU A 78 -5.13 -15.38 5.02
N ASP A 79 -6.27 -14.75 5.33
CA ASP A 79 -7.26 -15.29 6.26
C ASP A 79 -7.83 -16.62 5.76
N ASN A 80 -8.22 -16.68 4.48
CA ASN A 80 -8.67 -17.91 3.84
C ASN A 80 -7.58 -19.00 3.84
N ALA A 81 -6.31 -18.64 3.56
CA ALA A 81 -5.20 -19.58 3.60
C ALA A 81 -4.93 -20.10 5.03
N LEU A 82 -5.07 -19.24 6.04
CA LEU A 82 -4.94 -19.63 7.44
C LEU A 82 -6.03 -20.60 7.86
N ASN A 83 -7.29 -20.33 7.50
CA ASN A 83 -8.42 -21.21 7.78
C ASN A 83 -8.21 -22.59 7.13
N ALA A 84 -7.77 -22.64 5.87
CA ALA A 84 -7.47 -23.89 5.18
C ALA A 84 -6.34 -24.71 5.86
N VAL A 85 -5.33 -24.03 6.42
CA VAL A 85 -4.27 -24.69 7.21
C VAL A 85 -4.80 -25.26 8.52
N GLN A 86 -5.76 -24.58 9.14
CA GLN A 86 -6.37 -25.02 10.41
C GLN A 86 -7.35 -26.18 10.22
N GLU A 87 -8.10 -26.22 9.12
CA GLU A 87 -9.04 -27.31 8.81
C GLU A 87 -8.36 -28.63 8.45
N VAL A 88 -7.08 -28.59 8.04
CA VAL A 88 -6.27 -29.77 7.70
C VAL A 88 -5.51 -30.34 8.91
N LYS A 89 -5.55 -29.68 10.07
CA LYS A 89 -4.97 -30.15 11.34
C LYS A 89 -5.97 -30.96 12.16
#